data_AF-A0A5M6D523-F1
#
_entry.id   AF-A0A5M6D523-F1
#
_cell.length_a   1.000
_cell.length_b   1.000
_cell.length_c   1.000
_cell.angle_alpha   90.00
_cell.angle_beta   90.00
_cell.angle_gamma   90.00
#
_symmetry.space_group_name_H-M   'P 1'
#
loop_
_entity.id
_entity.type
_entity.pdbx_description
1 polymer ?
#
loop_
_entity_poly.entity_id
_entity_poly.type
_entity_poly.pdbx_seq_one_letter_code
_entity_poly.pdbx_strand_id
1 'polypeptide(L)'
;MTNSQTDSNPEIEQQLDTLAELCCDTLTGGEPMLAERSDALLKSLLMSGFARKQGRDLRSEIESRVKDRCQERAIHRGGALTSLTDKLQKQFDDLAQRDSEQPQRGTPSKAANISSATDA
;
A
#
# COMPACT_ATOMS: atom_id res chain seq x y z
N MET A 1 16.63 -24.78 -13.55
CA MET A 1 16.79 -23.70 -12.56
C MET A 1 15.95 -22.53 -13.04
N THR A 2 14.68 -22.47 -12.66
CA THR A 2 13.75 -21.39 -13.05
C THR A 2 13.99 -20.20 -12.14
N ASN A 3 14.65 -19.17 -12.68
CA ASN A 3 14.93 -17.93 -11.98
C ASN A 3 13.64 -17.10 -11.90
N SER A 4 12.81 -17.36 -10.89
CA SER A 4 11.63 -16.53 -10.57
C SER A 4 12.10 -15.24 -9.91
N GLN A 5 12.76 -14.37 -10.68
CA GLN A 5 12.90 -12.97 -10.27
C GLN A 5 11.51 -12.36 -10.35
N THR A 6 10.88 -12.29 -9.19
CA THR A 6 9.63 -11.60 -8.96
C THR A 6 9.73 -10.19 -9.55
N ASP A 7 8.95 -9.89 -10.59
CA ASP A 7 8.67 -8.55 -11.12
C ASP A 7 7.96 -7.70 -10.05
N SER A 8 8.66 -7.42 -8.95
CA SER A 8 8.15 -6.56 -7.89
C SER A 8 8.71 -5.18 -8.09
N ASN A 9 7.83 -4.22 -8.36
CA ASN A 9 8.17 -2.79 -8.38
C ASN A 9 8.98 -2.48 -7.11
N PRO A 10 10.24 -2.00 -7.22
CA PRO A 10 11.09 -1.72 -6.06
C PRO A 10 10.45 -0.71 -5.10
N GLU A 11 9.55 0.14 -5.57
CA GLU A 11 8.79 1.07 -4.74
C GLU A 11 7.83 0.34 -3.79
N ILE A 12 7.19 -0.75 -4.25
CA ILE A 12 6.32 -1.59 -3.41
C ILE A 12 7.16 -2.22 -2.30
N GLU A 13 8.30 -2.81 -2.66
CA GLU A 13 9.19 -3.45 -1.70
C GLU A 13 9.68 -2.46 -0.64
N GLN A 14 10.08 -1.27 -1.06
CA GLN A 14 10.53 -0.21 -0.15
C GLN A 14 9.42 0.26 0.79
N GLN A 15 8.18 0.40 0.30
CA GLN A 15 7.05 0.82 1.12
C GLN A 15 6.65 -0.26 2.14
N LEU A 16 6.64 -1.53 1.74
CA LEU A 16 6.39 -2.66 2.64
C LEU A 16 7.47 -2.78 3.72
N ASP A 17 8.73 -2.57 3.34
CA ASP A 17 9.85 -2.55 4.29
C ASP A 17 9.72 -1.41 5.29
N THR A 18 9.38 -0.20 4.82
CA THR A 18 9.19 0.97 5.69
C THR A 18 8.03 0.75 6.67
N LEU A 19 6.92 0.16 6.22
CA LEU A 19 5.80 -0.19 7.10
C LEU A 19 6.20 -1.23 8.15
N ALA A 20 6.97 -2.25 7.75
CA ALA A 20 7.47 -3.26 8.67
C ALA A 20 8.40 -2.66 9.74
N GLU A 21 9.29 -1.73 9.36
CA GLU A 21 10.15 -1.00 10.29
C GLU A 21 9.35 -0.19 11.31
N LEU A 22 8.35 0.57 10.86
CA LEU A 22 7.46 1.32 11.76
C LEU A 22 6.66 0.41 12.69
N CYS A 23 6.24 -0.76 12.21
CA CYS A 23 5.62 -1.78 13.06
C CYS A 23 6.59 -2.29 14.12
N CYS A 24 7.85 -2.55 13.75
CA CYS A 24 8.87 -2.95 14.71
C CYS A 24 9.13 -1.87 15.76
N ASP A 25 9.32 -0.62 15.36
CA ASP A 25 9.54 0.49 16.30
C ASP A 25 8.38 0.61 17.29
N THR A 26 7.14 0.58 16.79
CA THR A 26 5.93 0.60 17.62
C THR A 26 5.89 -0.59 18.58
N LEU A 27 6.21 -1.80 18.10
CA LEU A 27 6.28 -3.00 18.93
C LEU A 27 7.42 -2.97 19.94
N THR A 28 8.42 -2.11 19.80
CA THR A 28 9.50 -1.97 20.78
C THR A 28 9.26 -0.87 21.81
N GLY A 29 8.15 -0.14 21.70
CA GLY A 29 7.86 1.02 22.55
C GLY A 29 8.57 2.28 22.09
N GLY A 30 9.02 2.32 20.82
CA GLY A 30 9.47 3.54 20.16
C GLY A 30 8.32 4.52 19.97
N GLU A 31 8.66 5.74 19.55
CA GLU A 31 7.67 6.78 19.29
C GLU A 31 6.70 6.32 18.20
N PRO A 32 5.37 6.36 18.42
CA PRO A 32 4.40 5.75 17.52
C PRO A 32 4.18 6.60 16.25
N MET A 33 5.17 6.62 15.37
CA MET A 33 5.10 7.29 14.06
C MET A 33 4.24 6.51 13.05
N LEU A 34 3.87 5.27 13.37
CA LEU A 34 3.09 4.41 12.47
C LEU A 34 1.75 5.06 12.11
N ALA A 35 1.05 5.67 13.07
CA ALA A 35 -0.25 6.31 12.81
C ALA A 35 -0.10 7.52 11.86
N GLU A 36 1.01 8.27 11.98
CA GLU A 36 1.26 9.48 11.18
C GLU A 36 1.74 9.16 9.77
N ARG A 37 2.57 8.12 9.62
CA ARG A 37 3.25 7.80 8.36
C ARG A 37 2.54 6.73 7.53
N SER A 38 1.69 5.91 8.14
CA SER A 38 0.99 4.82 7.45
C SER A 38 0.14 5.32 6.29
N ASP A 39 -0.67 6.37 6.47
CA ASP A 39 -1.58 6.85 5.41
C ASP A 39 -0.84 7.17 4.09
N ALA A 40 0.30 7.88 4.15
CA ALA A 40 1.09 8.20 2.98
C ALA A 40 1.69 6.95 2.30
N LEU A 41 2.20 6.00 3.10
CA LEU A 41 2.76 4.74 2.61
C LEU A 41 1.69 3.85 1.98
N LEU A 42 0.51 3.75 2.60
CA LEU A 42 -0.63 2.96 2.11
C LEU A 42 -1.16 3.52 0.80
N LYS A 43 -1.26 4.84 0.65
CA LYS A 43 -1.62 5.48 -0.63
C LYS A 43 -0.60 5.19 -1.71
N SER A 44 0.70 5.26 -1.37
CA SER A 44 1.77 4.95 -2.31
C SER A 44 1.74 3.47 -2.77
N LEU A 45 1.40 2.55 -1.86
CA LEU A 45 1.18 1.13 -2.19
C LEU A 45 -0.02 0.94 -3.13
N LEU A 46 -1.11 1.68 -2.89
CA LEU A 46 -2.28 1.64 -3.75
C LEU A 46 -1.94 2.14 -5.16
N MET A 47 -1.25 3.29 -5.25
CA MET A 47 -0.86 3.91 -6.52
C MET A 47 0.15 3.08 -7.32
N SER A 48 1.04 2.36 -6.64
CA SER A 48 1.98 1.43 -7.27
C SER A 48 1.34 0.11 -7.72
N GLY A 49 0.05 -0.07 -7.47
CA GLY A 49 -0.74 -1.21 -7.95
C GLY A 49 -0.68 -2.45 -7.06
N PHE A 50 -0.23 -2.32 -5.80
CA PHE A 50 -0.15 -3.45 -4.87
C PHE A 50 -1.49 -4.19 -4.73
N ALA A 51 -2.61 -3.46 -4.66
CA ALA A 51 -3.96 -4.02 -4.54
C ALA A 51 -4.35 -4.99 -5.69
N ARG A 52 -3.67 -4.90 -6.84
CA ARG A 52 -3.94 -5.73 -8.02
C ARG A 52 -3.06 -6.98 -8.09
N LYS A 53 -2.06 -7.11 -7.21
CA LYS A 53 -1.18 -8.29 -7.15
C LYS A 53 -1.97 -9.46 -6.54
N GLN A 54 -2.18 -10.50 -7.34
CA GLN A 54 -2.89 -11.69 -6.87
C GLN A 54 -2.11 -12.43 -5.77
N GLY A 55 -2.82 -12.88 -4.74
CA GLY A 55 -2.29 -13.73 -3.68
C GLY A 55 -1.41 -13.04 -2.63
N ARG A 56 -1.38 -11.70 -2.60
CA ARG A 56 -0.66 -10.93 -1.59
C ARG A 56 -1.63 -10.02 -0.86
N ASP A 57 -1.86 -10.31 0.42
CA ASP A 57 -2.54 -9.40 1.33
C ASP A 57 -1.50 -8.57 2.10
N LEU A 58 -1.85 -7.31 2.39
CA LEU A 58 -0.93 -6.35 3.01
C LEU A 58 -0.52 -6.82 4.41
N ARG A 59 -1.47 -7.37 5.16
CA ARG A 59 -1.25 -7.91 6.51
C ARG A 59 -0.14 -8.95 6.51
N SER A 60 -0.25 -10.00 5.69
CA SER A 60 0.66 -11.13 5.62
C SER A 60 2.06 -10.71 5.17
N GLU A 61 2.14 -9.81 4.19
CA GLU A 61 3.43 -9.24 3.73
C GLU A 61 4.15 -8.48 4.85
N ILE A 62 3.44 -7.61 5.57
CA ILE A 62 4.03 -6.86 6.69
C ILE A 62 4.37 -7.81 7.84
N GLU A 63 3.49 -8.74 8.20
CA GLU A 63 3.75 -9.71 9.27
C GLU A 63 4.98 -10.57 8.96
N SER A 64 5.14 -11.04 7.72
CA SER A 64 6.31 -11.81 7.31
C SER A 64 7.58 -10.98 7.50
N ARG A 65 7.60 -9.75 6.99
CA ARG A 65 8.77 -8.86 7.10
C ARG A 65 9.11 -8.49 8.54
N VAL A 66 8.11 -8.24 9.37
CA VAL A 66 8.32 -7.97 10.81
C VAL A 66 8.89 -9.20 11.51
N LYS A 67 8.38 -10.40 11.21
CA LYS A 67 8.91 -11.66 11.77
C LYS A 67 10.35 -11.89 11.34
N ASP A 68 10.70 -11.61 10.08
CA ASP A 68 12.05 -11.78 9.56
C ASP A 68 13.05 -10.77 10.16
N ARG A 69 12.64 -9.50 10.29
CA ARG A 69 13.53 -8.40 10.74
C ARG A 69 13.62 -8.27 12.26
N CYS A 70 12.53 -8.56 12.96
CA CYS A 70 12.36 -8.24 14.38
C CYS A 70 12.13 -9.50 15.23
N GLN A 71 12.39 -10.68 14.65
CA GLN A 71 12.30 -12.05 15.18
C GLN A 71 11.90 -12.15 16.65
N GLU A 72 12.85 -11.98 17.56
CA GLU A 72 12.66 -12.23 19.00
C GLU A 72 11.54 -11.36 19.61
N ARG A 73 11.38 -10.14 19.11
CA ARG A 73 10.39 -9.17 19.60
C ARG A 73 9.01 -9.37 18.97
N ALA A 74 8.97 -9.81 17.71
CA ALA A 74 7.73 -10.13 17.00
C ALA A 74 7.06 -11.40 17.55
N ILE A 75 7.86 -12.42 17.88
CA ILE A 75 7.38 -13.72 18.37
C ILE A 75 6.62 -13.58 19.71
N HIS A 76 7.15 -12.80 20.65
CA HIS A 76 6.51 -12.59 21.96
C HIS A 76 5.36 -11.56 21.93
N ARG A 77 5.20 -10.82 20.83
CA ARG A 77 4.17 -9.77 20.66
C ARG A 77 3.23 -10.05 19.50
N GLY A 78 3.05 -11.31 19.12
CA GLY A 78 2.23 -11.71 17.97
C GLY A 78 0.81 -11.12 17.98
N GLY A 79 0.14 -11.05 19.13
CA GLY A 79 -1.19 -10.43 19.22
C GLY A 79 -1.20 -8.91 18.97
N ALA A 80 -0.16 -8.21 19.43
CA ALA A 80 0.00 -6.79 19.16
C ALA A 80 0.36 -6.54 17.68
N LEU A 81 1.22 -7.39 17.10
CA LEU A 81 1.54 -7.35 15.67
C LEU A 81 0.28 -7.54 14.83
N THR A 82 -0.49 -8.59 15.07
CA THR A 82 -1.78 -8.85 14.39
C THR A 82 -2.71 -7.65 14.49
N SER A 83 -2.84 -7.05 15.69
CA SER A 83 -3.73 -5.90 15.89
C SER A 83 -3.26 -4.65 15.13
N LEU A 84 -1.96 -4.47 14.94
CA LEU A 84 -1.39 -3.37 14.15
C LEU A 84 -1.61 -3.62 12.66
N THR A 85 -1.30 -4.81 12.18
CA THR A 85 -1.43 -5.15 10.76
C THR A 85 -2.88 -5.23 10.31
N ASP A 86 -3.82 -5.64 11.17
CA ASP A 86 -5.27 -5.56 10.91
C ASP A 86 -5.74 -4.11 10.70
N LYS A 87 -5.22 -3.17 11.50
CA LYS A 87 -5.54 -1.74 11.31
C LYS A 87 -5.02 -1.22 9.98
N LEU A 88 -3.78 -1.58 9.61
CA LEU A 88 -3.18 -1.19 8.33
C LEU A 88 -3.92 -1.80 7.14
N GLN A 89 -4.28 -3.08 7.21
CA GLN A 89 -5.08 -3.75 6.19
C GLN A 89 -6.43 -3.05 6.00
N LYS A 90 -7.16 -2.80 7.10
CA LYS A 90 -8.44 -2.09 7.04
C LYS A 90 -8.30 -0.69 6.42
N GLN A 91 -7.28 0.07 6.81
CA GLN A 91 -7.01 1.38 6.21
C GLN A 91 -6.72 1.29 4.71
N PHE A 92 -5.95 0.28 4.29
CA PHE A 92 -5.65 0.05 2.89
C PHE A 92 -6.90 -0.34 2.08
N ASP A 93 -7.73 -1.21 2.62
CA ASP A 93 -9.00 -1.63 1.99
C ASP A 93 -9.96 -0.45 1.86
N ASP A 94 -10.09 0.39 2.91
CA ASP A 94 -10.88 1.61 2.88
C ASP A 94 -10.39 2.59 1.80
N LEU A 95 -9.06 2.72 1.62
CA LEU A 95 -8.47 3.54 0.58
C LEU A 95 -8.75 2.99 -0.83
N ALA A 96 -8.55 1.68 -1.03
CA ALA A 96 -8.79 1.01 -2.30
C ALA A 96 -10.26 1.09 -2.73
N GLN A 97 -11.17 0.93 -1.77
CA GLN A 97 -12.61 1.06 -2.00
C GLN A 97 -12.96 2.47 -2.46
N ARG A 98 -12.48 3.51 -1.76
CA ARG A 98 -12.73 4.92 -2.12
C ARG A 98 -12.20 5.28 -3.51
N ASP A 99 -11.02 4.76 -3.88
CA ASP A 99 -10.43 4.99 -5.21
C ASP A 99 -11.26 4.32 -6.32
N SER A 100 -11.87 3.16 -6.03
CA SER A 100 -12.77 2.48 -6.95
C SER A 100 -14.14 3.17 -7.11
N GLU A 101 -14.62 3.84 -6.06
CA GLU A 101 -15.90 4.56 -6.03
C GLU A 101 -15.83 5.95 -6.68
N GLN A 102 -14.62 6.50 -6.87
CA GLN A 102 -14.44 7.71 -7.67
C GLN A 102 -14.31 7.34 -9.15
N PRO A 103 -15.35 7.54 -9.99
CA PRO A 103 -15.12 7.59 -11.42
C PRO A 103 -14.13 8.72 -11.65
N GLN A 104 -12.95 8.42 -12.18
CA GLN A 104 -11.92 9.41 -12.44
C GLN A 104 -12.60 10.62 -13.10
N ARG A 105 -12.57 11.78 -12.42
CA ARG A 105 -13.00 13.04 -13.02
C ARG A 105 -12.05 13.30 -14.18
N GLY A 106 -12.44 12.77 -15.33
CA GLY A 106 -11.77 12.97 -16.60
C GLY A 106 -11.56 14.46 -16.79
N THR A 107 -10.31 14.78 -17.08
CA THR A 107 -9.87 15.99 -17.77
C THR A 107 -11.00 16.70 -18.53
N PRO A 108 -11.16 18.03 -18.45
CA PRO A 108 -12.08 18.73 -19.35
C PRO A 108 -11.68 18.37 -20.78
N SER A 109 -12.63 17.74 -21.49
CA SER A 109 -12.47 17.27 -22.85
C SER A 109 -12.02 18.43 -23.75
N LYS A 110 -10.73 18.52 -24.04
CA LYS A 110 -10.19 19.49 -24.99
C LYS A 110 -10.20 18.85 -26.37
N ALA A 111 -11.29 19.06 -27.10
CA ALA A 111 -11.31 19.27 -28.55
C ALA A 111 -12.76 19.41 -29.04
N ALA A 112 -13.30 20.63 -29.03
CA ALA A 112 -14.32 21.04 -29.98
C ALA A 112 -13.65 21.95 -31.02
N ASN A 113 -12.74 21.39 -31.82
CA ASN A 113 -12.40 21.99 -33.11
C ASN A 113 -13.56 21.67 -34.06
N ILE A 114 -14.69 22.36 -33.90
CA ILE A 114 -15.68 22.45 -34.97
C ILE A 114 -15.22 23.58 -35.89
N SER A 115 -14.44 23.23 -36.90
CA SER A 115 -14.32 24.07 -38.09
C SER A 115 -15.72 24.21 -38.68
N SER A 116 -16.36 25.35 -38.45
CA SER A 116 -17.58 25.75 -39.16
C SER A 116 -17.22 25.97 -40.63
N ALA A 117 -17.23 24.89 -41.39
CA ALA A 117 -17.37 24.90 -42.83
C ALA A 117 -18.85 24.71 -43.15
N THR A 118 -19.55 25.78 -43.53
CA THR A 118 -20.66 25.68 -44.48
C THR A 118 -20.74 26.95 -45.31
N ASP A 119 -20.41 26.77 -46.58
CA ASP A 119 -20.74 27.60 -47.73
C ASP A 119 -22.04 27.00 -48.31
N ALA A 120 -23.12 27.78 -48.41
CA ALA A 120 -24.32 27.56 -49.22
C ALA A 120 -25.30 28.73 -49.09
#